data_AF-A0A6B0WYJ4-F1
#
_entry.id   AF-A0A6B0WYJ4-F1
#
_cell.length_a   1.000
_cell.length_b   1.000
_cell.length_c   1.000
_cell.angle_alpha   90.00
_cell.angle_beta   90.00
_cell.angle_gamma   90.00
#
_symmetry.space_group_name_H-M   'P 1'
#
loop_
_entity.id
_entity.type
_entity.pdbx_description
1 polymer ?
#
loop_
_entity_poly.entity_id
_entity_poly.type
_entity_poly.pdbx_seq_one_letter_code
_entity_poly.pdbx_strand_id
1 'polypeptide(L)'
;MAGYIGRAIEHYDLPIHSTVIYLRPDAGQNDPGHHIQVRFGCQIVIQYQVIRLIEVEGQRVLDTDHSGLIPFASLMKPPEGMSSEAWFGACVDTATD
;
A
#
# COMPACT_ATOMS: atom_id res chain seq x y z
N MET A 1 -7.08 11.87 -12.59
CA MET A 1 -5.80 11.15 -12.64
C MET A 1 -4.98 11.51 -13.88
N ALA A 2 -5.42 11.20 -15.11
CA ALA A 2 -4.62 11.42 -16.34
C ALA A 2 -4.08 12.84 -16.51
N GLY A 3 -4.95 13.86 -16.42
CA GLY A 3 -4.53 15.25 -16.56
C GLY A 3 -3.59 15.74 -15.44
N TYR A 4 -3.71 15.21 -14.23
CA TYR A 4 -2.81 15.55 -13.12
C TYR A 4 -1.42 14.98 -13.35
N ILE A 5 -1.33 13.69 -13.69
CA ILE A 5 -0.06 13.02 -14.04
C ILE A 5 0.60 13.71 -15.22
N GLY A 6 -0.16 13.96 -16.29
CA GLY A 6 0.37 14.63 -17.49
C GLY A 6 0.99 15.99 -17.17
N ARG A 7 0.29 16.83 -16.41
CA ARG A 7 0.81 18.14 -15.98
C ARG A 7 2.02 18.03 -15.05
N ALA A 8 2.03 17.05 -14.15
CA ALA A 8 3.14 16.88 -13.23
C ALA A 8 4.42 16.41 -13.96
N ILE A 9 4.29 15.50 -14.94
CA ILE A 9 5.42 15.11 -15.80
C ILE A 9 5.90 16.32 -16.61
N GLU A 10 4.97 17.03 -17.27
CA GLU A 10 5.31 18.22 -18.08
C GLU A 10 6.03 19.30 -17.26
N HIS A 11 5.56 19.58 -16.05
CA HIS A 11 6.06 20.70 -15.25
C HIS A 11 7.35 20.37 -14.48
N TYR A 12 7.47 19.14 -13.96
CA TYR A 12 8.58 18.77 -13.09
C TYR A 12 9.63 17.90 -13.79
N ASP A 13 9.33 17.33 -14.96
CA ASP A 13 10.20 16.40 -15.70
C ASP A 13 10.71 15.22 -14.84
N LEU A 14 9.86 14.77 -13.90
CA LEU A 14 10.16 13.66 -13.01
C LEU A 14 9.25 12.46 -13.29
N PRO A 15 9.76 11.22 -13.15
CA PRO A 15 8.93 10.03 -13.23
C PRO A 15 7.92 10.01 -12.08
N ILE A 16 6.66 9.68 -12.39
CA ILE A 16 5.60 9.55 -11.39
C ILE A 16 5.39 8.07 -11.08
N HIS A 17 5.75 7.67 -9.86
CA HIS A 17 5.47 6.34 -9.33
C HIS A 17 4.20 6.39 -8.50
N SER A 18 3.09 5.91 -9.06
CA SER A 18 1.81 5.89 -8.36
C SER A 18 1.65 4.59 -7.58
N THR A 19 1.26 4.70 -6.31
CA THR A 19 1.00 3.57 -5.41
C THR A 19 -0.30 3.79 -4.66
N VAL A 20 -1.12 2.75 -4.57
CA VAL A 20 -2.34 2.71 -3.75
C VAL A 20 -2.09 1.74 -2.60
N ILE A 21 -2.31 2.21 -1.36
CA ILE A 21 -2.13 1.42 -0.15
C ILE A 21 -3.49 1.19 0.50
N TYR A 22 -3.86 -0.07 0.67
CA TYR A 22 -5.06 -0.49 1.37
C TYR A 22 -4.75 -0.89 2.80
N LEU A 23 -5.34 -0.17 3.75
CA LEU A 23 -5.14 -0.38 5.19
C LEU A 23 -6.13 -1.37 5.80
N ARG A 24 -7.31 -1.57 5.18
CA ARG A 24 -8.31 -2.52 5.67
C ARG A 24 -8.14 -3.88 4.99
N PRO A 25 -8.36 -5.00 5.69
CA PRO A 25 -8.20 -6.35 5.14
C PRO A 25 -9.09 -6.66 3.92
N ASP A 26 -10.27 -6.04 3.84
CA ASP A 26 -11.27 -6.26 2.80
C ASP A 26 -11.21 -5.23 1.65
N ALA A 27 -10.35 -4.22 1.77
CA ALA A 27 -10.31 -3.14 0.80
C ALA A 27 -9.45 -3.49 -0.41
N GLY A 28 -9.91 -3.08 -1.59
CA GLY A 28 -9.11 -3.18 -2.81
C GLY A 28 -8.89 -4.59 -3.34
N GLN A 29 -9.62 -5.60 -2.86
CA GLN A 29 -9.44 -7.00 -3.28
C GLN A 29 -9.46 -7.19 -4.81
N ASN A 30 -10.25 -6.38 -5.50
CA ASN A 30 -10.38 -6.42 -6.97
C ASN A 30 -9.76 -5.20 -7.67
N ASP A 31 -8.91 -4.41 -6.98
CA ASP A 31 -8.21 -3.31 -7.63
C ASP A 31 -7.23 -3.87 -8.67
N PRO A 32 -7.40 -3.54 -9.97
CA PRO A 32 -6.62 -4.12 -11.04
C PRO A 32 -5.23 -3.47 -11.22
N GLY A 33 -4.85 -2.50 -10.36
CA GLY A 33 -3.56 -1.80 -10.46
C GLY A 33 -3.49 -0.82 -11.63
N HIS A 34 -4.65 -0.39 -12.14
CA HIS A 34 -4.70 0.61 -13.18
C HIS A 34 -6.02 1.36 -13.22
N HIS A 35 -5.96 2.59 -13.74
CA HIS A 35 -7.12 3.40 -14.07
C HIS A 35 -7.22 3.58 -15.58
N ILE A 36 -8.36 3.21 -16.15
CA ILE A 36 -8.66 3.42 -17.58
C ILE A 36 -9.56 4.64 -17.73
N GLN A 37 -9.18 5.54 -18.62
CA GLN A 37 -10.01 6.66 -19.03
C GLN A 37 -10.11 6.71 -20.55
N VAL A 38 -11.34 6.77 -21.08
CA VAL A 38 -11.59 6.98 -22.52
C VAL A 38 -11.89 8.45 -22.78
N ARG A 39 -11.14 9.07 -23.71
CA ARG A 39 -11.31 10.45 -24.16
C ARG A 39 -11.04 10.54 -25.66
N PHE A 40 -11.95 11.19 -26.40
CA PHE A 40 -11.84 11.39 -27.86
C PHE A 40 -11.60 10.10 -28.66
N GLY A 41 -12.15 8.96 -28.19
CA GLY A 41 -11.93 7.65 -28.81
C GLY A 41 -10.57 7.00 -28.47
N CYS A 42 -9.70 7.69 -27.73
CA CYS A 42 -8.44 7.15 -27.25
C CYS A 42 -8.59 6.60 -25.82
N GLN A 43 -7.97 5.45 -25.57
CA GLN A 43 -7.85 4.88 -24.24
C GLN A 43 -6.55 5.35 -23.59
N ILE A 44 -6.67 5.96 -22.41
CA ILE A 44 -5.54 6.33 -21.56
C ILE A 44 -5.51 5.36 -20.39
N VAL A 45 -4.38 4.67 -20.21
CA VAL A 45 -4.17 3.73 -19.10
C VAL A 45 -3.11 4.29 -18.18
N ILE A 46 -3.42 4.36 -16.89
CA ILE A 46 -2.49 4.77 -15.84
C ILE A 46 -2.28 3.57 -14.94
N GLN A 47 -1.07 3.03 -14.94
CA GLN A 47 -0.71 1.91 -14.09
C GLN A 47 -0.18 2.42 -12.75
N TYR A 48 -0.47 1.68 -11.69
CA TYR A 48 0.01 1.96 -10.34
C TYR A 48 0.24 0.66 -9.57
N GLN A 49 1.13 0.71 -8.58
CA GLN A 49 1.34 -0.41 -7.68
C GLN A 49 0.22 -0.47 -6.66
N VAL A 50 -0.29 -1.68 -6.39
CA VAL A 50 -1.25 -1.89 -5.30
C VAL A 50 -0.55 -2.63 -4.17
N ILE A 51 -0.63 -2.07 -2.97
CA ILE A 51 -0.13 -2.67 -1.73
C ILE A 51 -1.31 -2.86 -0.80
N ARG A 52 -1.54 -4.09 -0.34
CA ARG A 52 -2.51 -4.41 0.71
C ARG A 52 -1.73 -4.80 1.93
N LEU A 53 -1.90 -4.07 3.04
CA LEU A 53 -1.11 -4.36 4.24
C LEU A 53 -1.33 -5.78 4.75
N ILE A 54 -2.56 -6.30 4.63
CA ILE A 54 -2.91 -7.66 5.03
C ILE A 54 -2.14 -8.76 4.28
N GLU A 55 -1.48 -8.43 3.16
CA GLU A 55 -0.63 -9.36 2.39
C GLU A 55 0.86 -9.21 2.73
N VAL A 56 1.24 -8.18 3.49
CA VAL A 56 2.62 -7.92 3.92
C VAL A 56 2.92 -8.73 5.16
N GLU A 57 4.07 -9.39 5.23
CA GLU A 57 4.50 -10.15 6.42
C GLU A 57 4.89 -9.18 7.55
N GLY A 58 4.03 -9.06 8.56
CA GLY A 58 4.17 -8.06 9.63
C GLY A 58 5.40 -8.26 10.51
N GLN A 59 5.75 -9.53 10.80
CA GLN A 59 6.94 -9.85 11.61
C GLN A 59 8.22 -9.32 10.95
N ARG A 60 8.33 -9.48 9.63
CA ARG A 60 9.49 -8.98 8.89
C ARG A 60 9.64 -7.47 9.01
N VAL A 61 8.53 -6.73 9.13
CA VAL A 61 8.58 -5.28 9.34
C VAL A 61 9.08 -4.93 10.73
N LEU A 62 8.64 -5.65 11.77
CA LEU A 62 9.15 -5.47 13.13
C LEU A 62 10.64 -5.84 13.26
N ASP A 63 11.08 -6.85 12.50
CA ASP A 63 12.49 -7.29 12.49
C ASP A 63 13.40 -6.35 11.67
N THR A 64 12.83 -5.46 10.85
CA THR A 64 13.60 -4.48 10.07
C THR A 64 13.76 -3.17 10.83
N ASP A 65 14.87 -2.48 10.59
CA ASP A 65 15.16 -1.14 11.15
C ASP A 65 14.34 -0.03 10.44
N HIS A 66 13.07 -0.30 10.14
CA HIS A 66 12.15 0.59 9.42
C HIS A 66 11.07 1.08 10.39
N SER A 67 11.49 1.86 11.38
CA SER A 67 10.65 2.37 12.47
C SER A 67 9.37 3.07 11.99
N GLY A 68 9.41 3.71 10.82
CA GLY A 68 8.24 4.35 10.20
C GLY A 68 7.10 3.40 9.79
N LEU A 69 7.35 2.09 9.73
CA LEU A 69 6.36 1.08 9.36
C LEU A 69 5.76 0.34 10.57
N ILE A 70 6.40 0.43 11.74
CA ILE A 70 5.96 -0.24 12.98
C ILE A 70 4.49 0.08 13.32
N PRO A 71 4.00 1.34 13.23
CA PRO A 71 2.61 1.66 13.55
C PRO A 71 1.57 0.94 12.68
N PHE A 72 1.99 0.42 11.52
CA PHE A 72 1.13 -0.28 10.57
C PHE A 72 1.24 -1.81 10.68
N ALA A 73 2.20 -2.35 11.43
CA ALA A 73 2.45 -3.78 11.53
C ALA A 73 1.22 -4.57 12.03
N SER A 74 0.42 -3.98 12.91
CA SER A 74 -0.82 -4.57 13.41
C SER A 74 -1.91 -4.78 12.33
N LEU A 75 -1.81 -4.07 11.21
CA LEU A 75 -2.69 -4.21 10.04
C LEU A 75 -2.13 -5.19 9.00
N MET A 76 -0.93 -5.72 9.24
CA MET A 76 -0.25 -6.64 8.35
C MET A 76 -0.56 -8.10 8.67
N LYS A 77 -0.08 -9.02 7.82
CA LYS A 77 -0.24 -10.46 8.03
C LYS A 77 0.50 -10.89 9.30
N PRO A 78 -0.20 -11.53 10.25
CA PRO A 78 0.44 -12.05 11.46
C PRO A 78 1.33 -13.26 11.13
N PRO A 79 2.29 -13.61 12.02
CA PRO A 79 3.02 -14.87 11.94
C PRO A 79 2.09 -16.08 11.83
N GLU A 80 2.53 -17.13 11.13
CA GLU A 80 1.76 -18.37 11.03
C GLU A 80 1.43 -18.95 12.41
N GLY A 81 0.17 -19.34 12.61
CA GLY A 81 -0.32 -19.89 13.88
C GLY A 81 -0.62 -18.85 14.96
N MET A 82 -0.37 -17.56 14.72
CA MET A 82 -0.71 -16.47 15.65
C MET A 82 -2.09 -15.89 15.32
N SER A 83 -2.92 -15.67 16.35
CA SER A 83 -4.19 -14.96 16.17
C SER A 83 -3.96 -13.46 15.93
N SER A 84 -4.90 -12.80 15.25
CA SER A 84 -4.83 -11.35 15.04
C SER A 84 -4.79 -10.55 16.34
N GLU A 85 -5.46 -11.03 17.40
CA GLU A 85 -5.45 -10.39 18.73
C GLU A 85 -4.07 -10.49 19.39
N ALA A 86 -3.46 -11.68 19.37
CA ALA A 86 -2.11 -11.88 19.91
C ALA A 86 -1.08 -11.05 19.12
N TRP A 87 -1.24 -10.97 17.80
CA TRP A 87 -0.41 -10.14 16.94
C TRP A 87 -0.53 -8.65 17.23
N PHE A 88 -1.75 -8.14 17.43
CA PHE A 88 -1.97 -6.74 17.80
C PHE A 88 -1.26 -6.40 19.11
N GLY A 89 -1.37 -7.27 20.13
CA GLY A 89 -0.65 -7.10 21.40
C GLY A 89 0.86 -6.98 21.22
N ALA A 90 1.47 -7.93 20.49
CA ALA A 90 2.91 -7.93 20.21
C ALA A 90 3.38 -6.66 19.48
N CYS A 91 2.57 -6.14 18.55
CA CYS A 91 2.88 -4.89 17.85
C CYS A 91 2.86 -3.68 18.79
N VAL A 92 1.91 -3.63 19.73
CA VAL A 92 1.81 -2.52 20.70
C VAL A 92 3.01 -2.52 21.63
N ASP A 93 3.38 -3.68 22.18
CA ASP A 93 4.52 -3.81 23.07
C ASP A 93 5.81 -3.31 22.38
N THR A 94 6.03 -3.75 21.13
CA THR A 94 7.19 -3.35 20.31
C THR A 94 7.21 -1.86 19.98
N ALA A 95 6.05 -1.20 19.87
CA ALA A 95 5.98 0.23 19.56
C ALA A 95 6.22 1.14 20.78
N THR A 96 6.23 0.56 21.99
CA THR A 96 6.43 1.29 23.25
C THR A 96 7.81 1.11 23.89
N ASP A 97 8.63 0.21 23.35
CA ASP A 97 10.05 0.00 23.69
C ASP A 97 10.98 0.96 22.91
#